data_AF-A0A3C0GTJ2-F1
#
_entry.id   AF-A0A3C0GTJ2-F1
#
_cell.length_a   1.000
_cell.length_b   1.000
_cell.length_c   1.000
_cell.angle_alpha   90.00
_cell.angle_beta   90.00
_cell.angle_gamma   90.00
#
_symmetry.space_group_name_H-M   'P 1'
#
loop_
_entity.id
_entity.type
_entity.pdbx_description
1 polymer ?
#
loop_
_entity_poly.entity_id
_entity_poly.type
_entity_poly.pdbx_seq_one_letter_code
_entity_poly.pdbx_strand_id
1 'polypeptide(L)'
;ARIRLAMLRIEHDWVPQVQAIQLGNKTQAEAGRKRLKELLTSAVPLFKASKFFLNPEMSLADCAMAPIIWRLQALDVPLPKDGKSIEDYGNRIFRHPGFIRSLTDQEKKLRDLPV
;
A
#
# COMPACT_ATOMS: atom_id res chain seq x y z
N ALA A 1 16.37 3.34 13.82
CA ALA A 1 16.95 3.96 12.61
C ALA A 1 16.46 3.33 11.30
N ARG A 2 16.46 1.99 11.15
CA ARG A 2 16.14 1.30 9.88
C ARG A 2 14.71 1.53 9.34
N ILE A 3 13.70 1.51 10.21
CA ILE A 3 12.28 1.69 9.82
C ILE A 3 12.03 3.09 9.24
N ARG A 4 12.56 4.15 9.87
CA ARG A 4 12.42 5.53 9.36
C ARG A 4 12.96 5.67 7.94
N LEU A 5 14.14 5.10 7.67
CA LEU A 5 14.73 5.15 6.33
C LEU A 5 13.89 4.36 5.31
N ALA A 6 13.38 3.19 5.69
CA ALA A 6 12.54 2.38 4.83
C ALA A 6 11.20 3.06 4.53
N MET A 7 10.57 3.68 5.54
CA MET A 7 9.36 4.49 5.37
C MET A 7 9.60 5.67 4.42
N LEU A 8 10.68 6.43 4.64
CA LEU A 8 10.99 7.60 3.80
C LEU A 8 11.18 7.21 2.34
N ARG A 9 11.84 6.06 2.08
CA ARG A 9 11.99 5.53 0.71
C ARG A 9 10.66 5.16 0.09
N ILE A 10 9.80 4.43 0.82
CA ILE A 10 8.49 4.05 0.31
C ILE A 10 7.63 5.29 0.05
N GLU A 11 7.63 6.25 0.96
CA GLU A 11 6.92 7.51 0.78
C GLU A 11 7.38 8.24 -0.49
N HIS A 12 8.69 8.45 -0.61
CA HIS A 12 9.29 9.14 -1.75
C HIS A 12 9.09 8.40 -3.08
N ASP A 13 9.11 7.07 -3.06
CA ASP A 13 9.03 6.28 -4.29
C ASP A 13 7.57 6.00 -4.70
N TRP A 14 6.66 5.81 -3.75
CA TRP A 14 5.29 5.34 -4.02
C TRP A 14 4.30 6.51 -4.09
N VAL A 15 4.38 7.49 -3.20
CA VAL A 15 3.40 8.60 -3.14
C VAL A 15 3.35 9.39 -4.45
N PRO A 16 4.49 9.73 -5.11
CA PRO A 16 4.43 10.41 -6.40
C PRO A 16 3.74 9.59 -7.49
N GLN A 17 3.84 8.25 -7.44
CA GLN A 17 3.14 7.39 -8.40
C GLN A 17 1.64 7.40 -8.14
N VAL A 18 1.21 7.32 -6.88
CA VAL A 18 -0.20 7.45 -6.51
C VAL A 18 -0.76 8.80 -6.97
N GLN A 19 -0.03 9.88 -6.73
CA GLN A 19 -0.41 11.22 -7.18
C GLN A 19 -0.49 11.32 -8.71
N ALA A 20 0.48 10.76 -9.44
CA ALA A 20 0.46 10.71 -10.90
C ALA A 20 -0.76 9.94 -11.45
N ILE A 21 -1.18 8.87 -10.77
CA ILE A 21 -2.35 8.08 -11.16
C ILE A 21 -3.66 8.84 -10.92
N GLN A 22 -3.76 9.59 -9.83
CA GLN A 22 -4.99 10.26 -9.42
C GLN A 22 -5.18 11.64 -10.04
N LEU A 23 -4.10 12.40 -10.19
CA LEU A 23 -4.14 13.81 -10.58
C LEU A 23 -3.49 14.08 -11.94
N GLY A 24 -2.74 13.11 -12.47
CA GLY A 24 -2.06 13.23 -13.74
C GLY A 24 -2.96 13.03 -14.95
N ASN A 25 -2.42 13.34 -16.13
CA ASN A 25 -3.04 12.97 -17.40
C ASN A 25 -2.94 11.46 -17.66
N LYS A 26 -3.60 10.97 -18.72
CA LYS A 26 -3.63 9.55 -19.07
C LYS A 26 -2.23 8.91 -19.15
N THR A 27 -1.27 9.58 -19.79
CA THR A 27 0.11 9.09 -19.94
C THR A 27 0.82 8.99 -18.59
N GLN A 28 0.65 9.99 -17.72
CA GLN A 28 1.22 9.98 -16.37
C GLN A 28 0.60 8.89 -15.51
N ALA A 29 -0.71 8.68 -15.62
CA ALA A 29 -1.41 7.64 -14.88
C ALA A 29 -0.95 6.23 -15.30
N GLU A 30 -0.82 5.97 -16.60
CA GLU A 30 -0.31 4.69 -17.12
C GLU A 30 1.14 4.44 -16.66
N ALA A 31 2.01 5.45 -16.75
CA ALA A 31 3.38 5.37 -16.27
C ALA A 31 3.46 5.13 -14.76
N GLY A 32 2.63 5.84 -13.98
CA GLY A 32 2.53 5.69 -12.54
C GLY A 32 2.09 4.29 -12.12
N ARG A 33 1.08 3.71 -12.79
CA ARG A 33 0.63 2.32 -12.52
C ARG A 33 1.74 1.30 -12.79
N LYS A 34 2.42 1.44 -13.92
CA LYS A 34 3.55 0.57 -14.27
C LYS A 34 4.65 0.66 -13.22
N ARG A 35 5.03 1.89 -12.84
CA ARG A 35 6.10 2.11 -11.86
C ARG A 35 5.72 1.61 -10.47
N LEU A 36 4.51 1.87 -10.02
CA LEU A 36 4.02 1.39 -8.73
C LEU A 36 3.99 -0.15 -8.68
N LYS A 37 3.61 -0.81 -9.78
CA LYS A 37 3.68 -2.28 -9.88
C LYS A 37 5.11 -2.82 -9.76
N GLU A 38 6.09 -2.17 -10.40
CA GLU A 38 7.51 -2.52 -10.27
C GLU A 38 7.99 -2.37 -8.82
N LEU A 39 7.62 -1.26 -8.15
CA LEU A 39 7.95 -1.00 -6.76
C LEU A 39 7.30 -2.01 -5.81
N LEU A 40 6.04 -2.38 -6.04
CA LEU A 40 5.37 -3.44 -5.27
C LEU A 40 6.09 -4.77 -5.43
N THR A 41 6.51 -5.09 -6.66
CA THR A 41 7.24 -6.33 -6.98
C THR A 41 8.57 -6.40 -6.24
N SER A 42 9.35 -5.31 -6.24
CA SER A 42 10.63 -5.27 -5.52
C SER A 42 10.46 -5.27 -4.00
N ALA A 43 9.32 -4.77 -3.49
CA ALA A 43 9.02 -4.74 -2.07
C ALA A 43 8.46 -6.05 -1.51
N VAL A 44 8.02 -7.03 -2.34
CA VAL A 44 7.47 -8.33 -1.89
C VAL A 44 8.30 -8.99 -0.78
N PRO A 45 9.64 -9.10 -0.86
CA PRO A 45 10.44 -9.73 0.20
C PRO A 45 10.30 -9.05 1.56
N LEU A 46 10.04 -7.73 1.59
CA LEU A 46 9.84 -6.98 2.84
C LEU A 46 8.55 -7.42 3.54
N PHE A 47 7.49 -7.70 2.79
CA PHE A 47 6.22 -8.20 3.31
C PHE A 47 6.28 -9.67 3.73
N LYS A 48 7.22 -10.45 3.17
CA LYS A 48 7.48 -11.84 3.57
C LYS A 48 8.39 -11.92 4.81
N ALA A 49 9.24 -10.92 5.04
CA ALA A 49 10.24 -10.96 6.11
C ALA A 49 9.66 -10.88 7.53
N SER A 50 8.54 -10.19 7.73
CA SER A 50 7.90 -10.05 9.04
C SER A 50 6.39 -9.84 8.95
N LYS A 51 5.68 -10.06 10.06
CA LYS A 51 4.22 -9.90 10.16
C LYS A 51 3.77 -8.46 9.87
N PHE A 52 4.51 -7.50 10.40
CA PHE A 52 4.35 -6.07 10.15
C PHE A 52 5.63 -5.50 9.53
N PHE A 53 5.58 -4.29 9.02
CA PHE A 53 6.66 -3.72 8.23
C PHE A 53 7.95 -3.59 9.04
N LEU A 54 8.90 -4.50 8.76
CA LEU A 54 10.17 -4.65 9.47
C LEU A 54 10.05 -4.90 10.99
N ASN A 55 8.86 -5.26 11.50
CA ASN A 55 8.59 -5.43 12.93
C ASN A 55 7.66 -6.63 13.21
N PRO A 56 7.77 -7.26 14.40
CA PRO A 56 6.84 -8.32 14.82
C PRO A 56 5.48 -7.77 15.27
N GLU A 57 5.43 -6.50 15.67
CA GLU A 57 4.24 -5.76 16.12
C GLU A 57 3.92 -4.59 15.20
N MET A 58 2.66 -4.17 15.17
CA MET A 58 2.20 -3.06 14.35
C MET A 58 2.84 -1.74 14.80
N SER A 59 3.22 -0.92 13.83
CA SER A 59 3.89 0.35 14.05
C SER A 59 3.30 1.46 13.17
N LEU A 60 3.77 2.70 13.37
CA LEU A 60 3.38 3.83 12.53
C LEU A 60 3.71 3.62 11.03
N ALA A 61 4.72 2.81 10.73
CA ALA A 61 5.06 2.45 9.36
C ALA A 61 3.90 1.72 8.66
N ASP A 62 3.22 0.85 9.40
CA ASP A 62 2.07 0.09 8.90
C ASP A 62 0.87 1.00 8.66
N CYS A 63 0.65 1.98 9.56
CA CYS A 63 -0.37 3.02 9.37
C CYS A 63 -0.11 3.88 8.13
N ALA A 64 1.15 4.15 7.79
CA ALA A 64 1.51 4.92 6.59
C ALA A 64 1.35 4.10 5.30
N MET A 65 1.62 2.79 5.34
CA MET A 65 1.52 1.92 4.16
C MET A 65 0.10 1.47 3.85
N ALA A 66 -0.71 1.19 4.87
CA ALA A 66 -2.06 0.64 4.70
C ALA A 66 -2.95 1.45 3.75
N PRO A 67 -2.98 2.80 3.79
CA PRO A 67 -3.79 3.60 2.87
C PRO A 67 -3.40 3.45 1.39
N ILE A 68 -2.12 3.19 1.08
CA ILE A 68 -1.66 2.96 -0.30
C ILE A 68 -2.12 1.57 -0.75
N ILE A 69 -1.93 0.55 0.09
CA ILE A 69 -2.33 -0.84 -0.22
C ILE A 69 -3.85 -0.93 -0.39
N TRP A 70 -4.62 -0.22 0.45
CA TRP A 70 -6.09 -0.14 0.35
C TRP A 70 -6.55 0.38 -1.02
N ARG A 71 -5.82 1.34 -1.59
CA ARG A 71 -6.18 2.01 -2.84
C ARG A 71 -5.75 1.27 -4.11
N LEU A 72 -4.93 0.22 -4.03
CA LEU A 72 -4.35 -0.43 -5.23
C LEU A 72 -5.41 -0.85 -6.25
N GLN A 73 -6.54 -1.41 -5.78
CA GLN A 73 -7.65 -1.80 -6.65
C GLN A 73 -8.32 -0.58 -7.31
N ALA A 74 -8.59 0.49 -6.55
CA ALA A 74 -9.17 1.72 -7.08
C ALA A 74 -8.23 2.48 -8.03
N LEU A 75 -6.92 2.33 -7.84
CA LEU A 75 -5.88 2.85 -8.74
C LEU A 75 -5.67 1.95 -9.95
N ASP A 76 -6.36 0.79 -10.01
CA ASP A 76 -6.21 -0.25 -11.03
C ASP A 76 -4.72 -0.57 -11.28
N VAL A 77 -4.05 -0.85 -10.16
CA VAL A 77 -2.68 -1.35 -10.07
C VAL A 77 -2.76 -2.82 -9.66
N PRO A 78 -2.52 -3.76 -10.60
CA PRO A 78 -2.61 -5.18 -10.30
C PRO A 78 -1.45 -5.61 -9.41
N LEU A 79 -1.76 -6.45 -8.42
CA LEU A 79 -0.75 -7.09 -7.59
C LEU A 79 0.20 -7.97 -8.44
N PRO A 80 1.48 -8.08 -8.07
CA PRO A 80 2.42 -8.98 -8.73
C PRO A 80 2.05 -10.45 -8.48
N LYS A 81 2.70 -11.39 -9.19
CA LYS A 81 2.47 -12.84 -9.03
C LYS A 81 2.61 -13.31 -7.58
N ASP A 82 3.56 -12.74 -6.85
CA ASP A 82 3.78 -12.97 -5.41
C ASP A 82 3.04 -11.97 -4.49
N GLY A 83 2.07 -11.24 -5.02
CA GLY A 83 1.39 -10.15 -4.34
C GLY A 83 0.49 -10.58 -3.19
N LYS A 84 0.22 -11.89 -3.04
CA LYS A 84 -0.54 -12.44 -1.91
C LYS A 84 0.05 -12.02 -0.56
N SER A 85 1.36 -11.94 -0.42
CA SER A 85 1.99 -11.50 0.84
C SER A 85 1.69 -10.03 1.16
N ILE A 86 1.53 -9.19 0.14
CA ILE A 86 1.14 -7.77 0.30
C ILE A 86 -0.34 -7.69 0.70
N GLU A 87 -1.18 -8.50 0.07
CA GLU A 87 -2.60 -8.57 0.37
C GLU A 87 -2.86 -9.09 1.79
N ASP A 88 -2.22 -10.19 2.19
CA ASP A 88 -2.30 -10.74 3.55
C ASP A 88 -1.82 -9.71 4.58
N TYR A 89 -0.75 -8.99 4.28
CA TYR A 89 -0.27 -7.89 5.11
C TYR A 89 -1.32 -6.77 5.27
N GLY A 90 -1.89 -6.31 4.16
CA GLY A 90 -2.94 -5.28 4.18
C GLY A 90 -4.17 -5.72 4.96
N ASN A 91 -4.66 -6.94 4.70
CA ASN A 91 -5.85 -7.50 5.35
C ASN A 91 -5.70 -7.60 6.87
N ARG A 92 -4.49 -7.88 7.39
CA ARG A 92 -4.21 -7.85 8.83
C ARG A 92 -4.47 -6.46 9.43
N ILE A 93 -4.13 -5.40 8.71
CA ILE A 93 -4.31 -4.01 9.16
C ILE A 93 -5.75 -3.55 8.93
N PHE A 94 -6.37 -3.91 7.81
CA PHE A 94 -7.72 -3.49 7.46
C PHE A 94 -8.79 -4.02 8.42
N ARG A 95 -8.55 -5.18 9.06
CA ARG A 95 -9.40 -5.73 10.12
C ARG A 95 -9.30 -4.97 11.44
N HIS A 96 -8.30 -4.10 11.62
CA HIS A 96 -8.13 -3.37 12.86
C HIS A 96 -9.22 -2.28 12.98
N PRO A 97 -9.99 -2.22 14.09
CA PRO A 97 -11.06 -1.23 14.25
C PRO A 97 -10.58 0.21 14.11
N GLY A 98 -9.33 0.48 14.50
CA GLY A 98 -8.70 1.78 14.31
C GLY A 98 -8.56 2.19 12.84
N PHE A 99 -8.23 1.25 11.95
CA PHE A 99 -8.15 1.52 10.51
C PHE A 99 -9.54 1.80 9.92
N ILE A 100 -10.52 0.93 10.22
CA ILE A 100 -11.90 1.07 9.73
C ILE A 100 -12.51 2.42 10.14
N ARG A 101 -12.27 2.86 11.39
CA ARG A 101 -12.74 4.17 11.87
C ARG A 101 -12.00 5.35 11.26
N SER A 102 -10.77 5.15 10.77
CA SER A 102 -10.00 6.21 10.11
C SER A 102 -10.45 6.46 8.67
N LEU A 103 -11.13 5.50 8.04
CA LEU A 103 -11.63 5.63 6.67
C LEU A 103 -12.83 6.57 6.59
N THR A 104 -12.79 7.49 5.62
CA THR A 104 -13.96 8.24 5.17
C THR A 104 -14.95 7.33 4.45
N ASP A 105 -16.20 7.78 4.31
CA ASP A 105 -17.23 6.99 3.62
C ASP A 105 -16.96 6.81 2.12
N GLN A 106 -16.17 7.71 1.52
CA GLN A 106 -15.66 7.54 0.15
C GLN A 106 -14.60 6.44 0.11
N GLU A 107 -13.67 6.42 1.05
CA GLU A 107 -12.60 5.41 1.08
C GLU A 107 -13.12 4.01 1.39
N LYS A 108 -14.16 3.88 2.24
CA LYS A 108 -14.82 2.59 2.52
C LYS A 108 -15.42 1.95 1.26
N LYS A 109 -15.78 2.74 0.25
CA LYS A 109 -16.34 2.25 -1.01
C LYS A 109 -15.28 1.81 -2.02
N LEU A 110 -14.00 2.08 -1.76
CA LEU A 110 -12.91 1.73 -2.68
C LEU A 110 -12.63 0.22 -2.71
N ARG A 111 -12.94 -0.47 -1.62
CA ARG A 111 -12.67 -1.90 -1.44
C ARG A 111 -13.62 -2.49 -0.41
N ASP A 112 -14.03 -3.73 -0.62
CA ASP A 112 -14.77 -4.48 0.39
C ASP A 112 -13.89 -4.77 1.60
N LEU A 113 -14.44 -4.55 2.79
CA LEU A 113 -13.73 -4.88 4.02
C LEU A 113 -13.55 -6.41 4.11
N PRO A 114 -12.34 -6.90 4.41
CA PRO A 114 -12.13 -8.33 4.60
C PRO A 114 -12.96 -8.80 5.81
N VAL A 115 -13.88 -9.72 5.55
CA VAL A 115 -14.64 -10.47 6.57
C VAL A 115 -13.74 -11.25 7.50
#